data_AF-F9PLU8-F1
#
_entry.id   AF-F9PLU8-F1
#
_cell.length_a   1.000
_cell.length_b   1.000
_cell.length_c   1.000
_cell.angle_alpha   90.00
_cell.angle_beta   90.00
_cell.angle_gamma   90.00
#
_symmetry.space_group_name_H-M   'P 1'
#
loop_
_entity.id
_entity.type
_entity.pdbx_description
1 polymer ?
#
loop_
_entity_poly.entity_id
_entity_poly.type
_entity_poly.pdbx_seq_one_letter_code
_entity_poly.pdbx_strand_id
1 'polypeptide(L)'
;MTDRPHRSRGSQHDKWLRDAPSALARAFAPVAGYGVTISSMFRPVVTEQYPFEPPQVMPRYHGRHQLNRYDDGLEKCIGCELCAWACPADAIYVEAASNEPGAQYSPGERYGRVYQINYLRCIFCGMCIEACPTRALTMSTDFDELVGPGREGLIYEKEDLLAPVPEGAVSAPHPMVEGTEDGDYYRGKVVGSTQAQIDWVRSHRPEDPSLESARAKAAPAASGRGSRHTVKGALR
;
A
#
# COMPACT_ATOMS: atom_id res chain seq x y z
N MET A 1 60.31 -31.65 -12.37
CA MET A 1 59.20 -30.67 -12.40
C MET A 1 59.24 -29.88 -11.10
N THR A 2 60.06 -28.84 -11.04
CA THR A 2 60.09 -27.88 -9.94
C THR A 2 58.95 -26.89 -10.18
N ASP A 3 57.86 -27.06 -9.47
CA ASP A 3 56.72 -26.16 -9.57
C ASP A 3 57.11 -24.82 -8.90
N ARG A 4 57.18 -23.76 -9.71
CA ARG A 4 57.43 -22.40 -9.22
C ARG A 4 56.16 -21.93 -8.51
N PRO A 5 56.24 -21.24 -7.37
CA PRO A 5 55.06 -20.62 -6.77
C PRO A 5 54.51 -19.58 -7.74
N HIS A 6 53.33 -19.85 -8.31
CA HIS A 6 52.57 -18.89 -9.06
C HIS A 6 52.24 -17.71 -8.12
N ARG A 7 52.77 -16.53 -8.44
CA ARG A 7 52.34 -15.24 -7.88
C ARG A 7 50.83 -15.15 -8.12
N SER A 8 50.01 -15.43 -7.10
CA SER A 8 48.57 -15.24 -7.17
C SER A 8 48.30 -13.77 -7.41
N ARG A 9 47.81 -13.44 -8.60
CA ARG A 9 47.20 -12.13 -8.87
C ARG A 9 46.03 -12.00 -7.89
N GLY A 10 46.09 -10.98 -7.03
CA GLY A 10 45.11 -10.70 -5.99
C GLY A 10 43.68 -10.74 -6.51
N SER A 11 42.76 -11.17 -5.65
CA SER A 11 41.34 -11.24 -5.96
C SER A 11 40.79 -9.82 -6.21
N GLN A 12 39.70 -9.65 -6.99
CA GLN A 12 39.06 -8.34 -7.18
C GLN A 12 38.55 -7.70 -5.88
N HIS A 13 38.53 -8.46 -4.78
CA HIS A 13 38.22 -7.96 -3.44
C HIS A 13 39.39 -7.14 -2.85
N ASP A 14 40.63 -7.45 -3.24
CA ASP A 14 41.84 -6.83 -2.70
C ASP A 14 42.01 -5.36 -3.15
N LYS A 15 41.30 -4.95 -4.22
CA LYS A 15 41.32 -3.54 -4.72
C LYS A 15 40.63 -2.55 -3.77
N TRP A 16 39.82 -3.04 -2.82
CA TRP A 16 39.12 -2.24 -1.83
C TRP A 16 39.78 -2.28 -0.46
N LEU A 17 40.78 -3.17 -0.28
CA LEU A 17 41.59 -3.20 0.92
C LEU A 17 42.53 -2.00 0.89
N ARG A 18 42.45 -1.15 1.91
CA ARG A 18 43.43 -0.07 2.09
C ARG A 18 44.81 -0.70 2.28
N ASP A 19 45.82 -0.17 1.59
CA ASP A 19 47.20 -0.60 1.76
C ASP A 19 47.60 -0.58 3.23
N ALA A 20 48.40 -1.58 3.64
CA ALA A 20 48.84 -1.70 5.02
C ALA A 20 49.63 -0.43 5.42
N PRO A 21 49.29 0.22 6.56
CA PRO A 21 49.98 1.42 6.98
C PRO A 21 51.46 1.14 7.26
N SER A 22 52.32 2.11 6.98
CA SER A 22 53.76 2.02 7.26
C SER A 22 54.02 1.74 8.76
N ALA A 23 55.18 1.16 9.10
CA ALA A 23 55.53 0.85 10.48
C ALA A 23 55.44 2.08 11.41
N LEU A 24 55.78 3.26 10.88
CA LEU A 24 55.65 4.56 11.55
C LEU A 24 54.18 4.94 11.78
N ALA A 25 53.32 4.78 10.77
CA ALA A 25 51.89 5.02 10.90
C ALA A 25 51.22 4.06 11.90
N ARG A 26 51.71 2.81 12.01
CA ARG A 26 51.25 1.85 13.03
C ARG A 26 51.66 2.26 14.45
N ALA A 27 52.88 2.78 14.62
CA ALA A 27 53.38 3.22 15.93
C ALA A 27 52.59 4.42 16.49
N PHE A 28 52.16 5.35 15.62
CA PHE A 28 51.38 6.53 16.01
C PHE A 28 49.86 6.37 15.88
N ALA A 29 49.38 5.20 15.42
CA ALA A 29 47.96 4.92 15.23
C ALA A 29 47.09 5.17 16.48
N PRO A 30 47.52 4.80 17.71
CA PRO A 30 46.71 5.07 18.91
C PRO A 30 46.52 6.58 19.15
N VAL A 31 47.57 7.38 18.96
CA VAL A 31 47.54 8.84 19.14
C VAL A 31 46.70 9.51 18.06
N ALA A 32 46.84 9.06 16.80
CA ALA A 32 46.01 9.52 15.70
C ALA A 32 44.53 9.21 15.92
N GLY A 33 44.20 8.06 16.51
CA GLY A 33 42.84 7.67 16.89
C GLY A 33 42.22 8.64 17.91
N TYR A 34 42.95 8.97 18.98
CA TYR A 34 42.49 9.98 19.96
C TYR A 34 42.29 11.36 19.31
N GLY A 35 43.13 11.74 18.35
CA GLY A 35 42.96 12.98 17.59
C GLY A 35 41.62 13.06 16.83
N VAL A 36 41.19 11.95 16.22
CA VAL A 36 39.88 11.87 15.55
C VAL A 36 38.75 11.97 16.56
N THR A 37 38.84 11.28 17.70
CA THR A 37 37.82 11.33 18.76
C THR A 37 37.68 12.73 19.35
N ILE A 38 38.79 13.38 19.69
CA ILE A 38 38.80 14.76 20.21
C ILE A 38 38.21 15.71 19.17
N SER A 39 38.61 15.59 17.90
CA SER A 39 38.06 16.42 16.82
C SER A 39 36.55 16.21 16.64
N SER A 40 36.05 14.98 16.75
CA SER A 40 34.62 14.67 16.62
C SER A 40 33.79 15.14 17.82
N MET A 41 34.35 15.20 19.03
CA MET A 41 33.65 15.69 20.22
C MET A 41 33.20 17.16 20.11
N PHE A 42 33.93 17.98 19.35
CA PHE A 42 33.59 19.39 19.12
C PHE A 42 32.78 19.62 17.83
N ARG A 43 32.44 18.57 17.07
CA ARG A 43 31.56 18.70 15.89
C ARG A 43 30.10 18.71 16.33
N PRO A 44 29.21 19.39 15.59
CA PRO A 44 27.78 19.29 15.83
C PRO A 44 27.32 17.84 15.69
N VAL A 45 26.44 17.40 16.59
CA VAL A 45 25.88 16.04 16.58
C VAL A 45 24.90 15.91 15.43
N VAL A 46 25.12 14.94 14.55
CA VAL A 46 24.14 14.56 13.51
C VAL A 46 23.12 13.63 14.18
N THR A 47 22.03 14.20 14.67
CA THR A 47 20.92 13.47 15.30
C THR A 47 19.60 14.01 14.78
N GLU A 48 18.58 13.17 14.76
CA GLU A 48 17.18 13.55 14.51
C GLU A 48 16.44 13.54 15.84
N GLN A 49 15.57 14.53 16.09
CA GLN A 49 14.82 14.64 17.34
C GLN A 49 13.42 14.03 17.23
N TYR A 50 13.34 12.71 16.98
CA TYR A 50 12.07 11.99 17.04
C TYR A 50 11.56 11.92 18.49
N PRO A 51 10.27 12.19 18.78
CA PRO A 51 9.14 12.42 17.87
C PRO A 51 8.81 13.90 17.58
N PHE A 52 9.61 14.85 18.04
CA PHE A 52 9.35 16.29 17.87
C PHE A 52 9.56 16.77 16.43
N GLU A 53 10.53 16.17 15.73
CA GLU A 53 10.82 16.39 14.32
C GLU A 53 10.51 15.10 13.55
N PRO A 54 9.60 15.12 12.56
CA PRO A 54 9.24 13.93 11.80
C PRO A 54 10.42 13.50 10.90
N PRO A 55 10.74 12.20 10.84
CA PRO A 55 11.86 11.72 10.05
C PRO A 55 11.55 11.86 8.57
N GLN A 56 12.60 12.09 7.78
CA GLN A 56 12.47 12.21 6.32
C GLN A 56 12.47 10.80 5.70
N VAL A 57 11.28 10.28 5.46
CA VAL A 57 11.08 8.99 4.78
C VAL A 57 11.11 9.14 3.27
N MET A 58 11.64 8.12 2.59
CA MET A 58 11.70 8.10 1.13
C MET A 58 10.30 7.83 0.52
N PRO A 59 9.99 8.32 -0.70
CA PRO A 59 8.66 8.13 -1.31
C PRO A 59 8.23 6.69 -1.56
N ARG A 60 9.18 5.74 -1.59
CA ARG A 60 8.93 4.29 -1.78
C ARG A 60 9.16 3.50 -0.48
N TYR A 61 9.01 4.15 0.66
CA TYR A 61 9.10 3.49 1.95
C TYR A 61 7.96 2.47 2.11
N HIS A 62 8.28 1.34 2.75
CA HIS A 62 7.35 0.25 3.01
C HIS A 62 6.82 0.37 4.45
N GLY A 63 5.81 1.23 4.66
CA GLY A 63 5.17 1.42 5.96
C GLY A 63 3.85 0.64 6.11
N ARG A 64 2.89 1.24 6.81
CA ARG A 64 1.56 0.67 7.06
C ARG A 64 0.83 0.37 5.74
N HIS A 65 0.09 -0.74 5.71
CA HIS A 65 -0.74 -1.07 4.56
C HIS A 65 -2.03 -0.24 4.57
N GLN A 66 -2.46 0.20 3.39
CA GLN A 66 -3.69 0.98 3.20
C GLN A 66 -4.50 0.40 2.03
N LEU A 67 -5.81 0.22 2.25
CA LEU A 67 -6.80 -0.17 1.25
C LEU A 67 -7.45 1.06 0.65
N ASN A 68 -7.09 1.36 -0.60
CA ASN A 68 -7.55 2.55 -1.30
C ASN A 68 -8.99 2.44 -1.80
N ARG A 69 -9.61 3.61 -1.94
CA ARG A 69 -10.90 3.83 -2.59
C ARG A 69 -10.71 4.45 -3.98
N TYR A 70 -11.72 4.31 -4.82
CA TYR A 70 -11.89 5.12 -6.02
C TYR A 70 -12.40 6.51 -5.67
N ASP A 71 -12.36 7.43 -6.64
CA ASP A 71 -12.76 8.82 -6.44
C ASP A 71 -14.24 8.97 -6.08
N ASP A 72 -15.09 8.00 -6.39
CA ASP A 72 -16.51 7.98 -6.01
C ASP A 72 -16.78 7.39 -4.62
N GLY A 73 -15.75 6.84 -3.96
CA GLY A 73 -15.81 6.27 -2.62
C GLY A 73 -15.95 4.74 -2.56
N LEU A 74 -16.15 4.07 -3.71
CA LEU A 74 -16.10 2.60 -3.78
C LEU A 74 -14.70 2.09 -3.43
N GLU A 75 -14.64 0.92 -2.82
CA GLU A 75 -13.39 0.25 -2.49
C GLU A 75 -12.75 -0.32 -3.77
N LYS A 76 -11.42 -0.29 -3.83
CA LYS A 76 -10.68 -0.94 -4.94
C LYS A 76 -10.55 -2.45 -4.77
N CYS A 77 -10.73 -2.96 -3.54
CA CYS A 77 -10.51 -4.37 -3.23
C CYS A 77 -11.71 -5.22 -3.67
N ILE A 78 -11.48 -6.12 -4.63
CA ILE A 78 -12.50 -7.06 -5.13
C ILE A 78 -12.50 -8.42 -4.41
N GLY A 79 -11.66 -8.59 -3.38
CA GLY A 79 -11.55 -9.86 -2.65
C GLY A 79 -11.02 -11.02 -3.51
N CYS A 80 -10.04 -10.78 -4.38
CA CYS A 80 -9.45 -11.82 -5.22
C CYS A 80 -8.42 -12.73 -4.51
N GLU A 81 -8.07 -12.43 -3.25
CA GLU A 81 -7.17 -13.22 -2.40
C GLU A 81 -5.71 -13.36 -2.90
N LEU A 82 -5.35 -12.74 -4.02
CA LEU A 82 -3.99 -12.80 -4.59
C LEU A 82 -2.91 -12.23 -3.65
N CYS A 83 -3.25 -11.20 -2.87
CA CYS A 83 -2.32 -10.62 -1.89
C CYS A 83 -2.02 -11.58 -0.74
N ALA A 84 -3.00 -12.38 -0.30
CA ALA A 84 -2.82 -13.41 0.71
C ALA A 84 -1.96 -14.55 0.16
N TRP A 85 -2.25 -15.00 -1.08
CA TRP A 85 -1.46 -16.05 -1.73
C TRP A 85 -0.01 -15.65 -2.00
N ALA A 86 0.23 -14.38 -2.35
CA ALA A 86 1.58 -13.86 -2.59
C ALA A 86 2.37 -13.56 -1.30
N CYS A 87 1.74 -13.64 -0.12
CA CYS A 87 2.37 -13.28 1.13
C CYS A 87 3.36 -14.37 1.59
N PRO A 88 4.68 -14.11 1.66
CA PRO A 88 5.65 -15.13 2.08
C PRO A 88 5.57 -15.50 3.58
N ALA A 89 4.84 -14.71 4.37
CA ALA A 89 4.69 -14.90 5.82
C ALA A 89 3.29 -15.35 6.25
N ASP A 90 2.38 -15.57 5.29
CA ASP A 90 0.96 -15.88 5.53
C ASP A 90 0.32 -14.93 6.55
N ALA A 91 0.53 -13.63 6.36
CA ALA A 91 0.11 -12.58 7.29
C ALA A 91 -1.28 -12.00 6.98
N ILE A 92 -1.87 -12.34 5.82
CA ILE A 92 -3.11 -11.72 5.33
C ILE A 92 -4.21 -12.78 5.26
N TYR A 93 -5.37 -12.46 5.83
CA TYR A 93 -6.60 -13.24 5.68
C TYR A 93 -7.61 -12.41 4.89
N VAL A 94 -8.21 -13.01 3.86
CA VAL A 94 -9.19 -12.37 2.99
C VAL A 94 -10.36 -13.32 2.81
N GLU A 95 -11.57 -12.79 2.98
CA GLU A 95 -12.80 -13.50 2.65
C GLU A 95 -13.67 -12.61 1.75
N ALA A 96 -14.01 -13.12 0.57
CA ALA A 96 -14.84 -12.39 -0.38
C ALA A 96 -16.34 -12.68 -0.22
N ALA A 97 -17.16 -11.67 -0.53
CA ALA A 97 -18.60 -11.81 -0.68
C ALA A 97 -19.06 -11.20 -2.02
N SER A 98 -20.27 -11.54 -2.43
CA SER A 98 -20.88 -11.00 -3.65
C SER A 98 -21.51 -9.65 -3.36
N ASN A 99 -21.38 -8.70 -4.29
CA ASN A 99 -22.06 -7.41 -4.21
C ASN A 99 -23.57 -7.60 -4.48
N GLU A 100 -24.40 -6.90 -3.72
CA GLU A 100 -25.84 -6.86 -3.98
C GLU A 100 -26.16 -5.85 -5.09
N PRO A 101 -27.16 -6.13 -5.96
CA PRO A 101 -27.58 -5.17 -6.99
C PRO A 101 -28.03 -3.84 -6.37
N GLY A 102 -27.32 -2.75 -6.72
CA GLY A 102 -27.62 -1.39 -6.27
C GLY A 102 -26.92 -0.96 -4.98
N ALA A 103 -26.31 -1.88 -4.23
CA ALA A 103 -25.56 -1.59 -3.01
C ALA A 103 -24.15 -2.21 -3.09
N GLN A 104 -23.31 -1.65 -3.97
CA GLN A 104 -21.97 -2.19 -4.20
C GLN A 104 -20.93 -1.58 -3.25
N TYR A 105 -19.99 -2.42 -2.81
CA TYR A 105 -18.81 -1.99 -2.06
C TYR A 105 -17.60 -1.73 -2.96
N SER A 106 -17.49 -2.47 -4.05
CA SER A 106 -16.43 -2.40 -5.06
C SER A 106 -17.06 -2.41 -6.46
N PRO A 107 -16.33 -1.95 -7.50
CA PRO A 107 -16.74 -2.20 -8.87
C PRO A 107 -16.75 -3.70 -9.17
N GLY A 108 -17.85 -4.17 -9.76
CA GLY A 108 -18.04 -5.56 -10.17
C GLY A 108 -18.85 -6.43 -9.21
N GLU A 109 -18.73 -7.74 -9.36
CA GLU A 109 -19.58 -8.72 -8.69
C GLU A 109 -19.13 -9.09 -7.26
N ARG A 110 -17.88 -8.79 -6.86
CA ARG A 110 -17.29 -9.24 -5.59
C ARG A 110 -16.52 -8.15 -4.86
N TYR A 111 -16.53 -8.22 -3.54
CA TYR A 111 -15.75 -7.35 -2.65
C TYR A 111 -15.11 -8.16 -1.52
N GLY A 112 -14.07 -7.60 -0.90
CA GLY A 112 -13.46 -8.18 0.32
C GLY A 112 -14.35 -7.90 1.52
N ARG A 113 -15.10 -8.91 1.99
CA ARG A 113 -15.96 -8.80 3.18
C ARG A 113 -15.13 -8.74 4.45
N VAL A 114 -14.17 -9.64 4.58
CA VAL A 114 -13.19 -9.67 5.67
C VAL A 114 -11.83 -9.45 5.06
N TYR A 115 -11.06 -8.53 5.63
CA TYR A 115 -9.68 -8.30 5.23
C TYR A 115 -8.88 -8.02 6.50
N GLN A 116 -7.94 -8.90 6.83
CA GLN A 116 -7.13 -8.77 8.04
C GLN A 116 -5.65 -8.89 7.70
N ILE A 117 -4.82 -8.06 8.33
CA ILE A 117 -3.36 -8.17 8.27
C ILE A 117 -2.81 -8.30 9.68
N ASN A 118 -2.07 -9.38 9.92
CA ASN A 118 -1.34 -9.59 11.15
C ASN A 118 0.06 -8.97 11.07
N TYR A 119 0.25 -7.82 11.73
CA TYR A 119 1.52 -7.11 11.72
C TYR A 119 2.62 -7.79 12.55
N LEU A 120 2.29 -8.75 13.41
CA LEU A 120 3.29 -9.59 14.08
C LEU A 120 3.89 -10.67 13.16
N ARG A 121 3.24 -10.96 12.02
CA ARG A 121 3.74 -11.89 11.00
C ARG A 121 4.27 -11.17 9.77
N CYS A 122 3.72 -10.00 9.45
CA CYS A 122 4.10 -9.25 8.26
C CYS A 122 5.59 -8.85 8.28
N ILE A 123 6.29 -9.12 7.19
CA ILE A 123 7.71 -8.78 7.01
C ILE A 123 7.93 -7.56 6.09
N PHE A 124 6.86 -6.82 5.76
CA PHE A 124 6.91 -5.58 4.96
C PHE A 124 7.63 -5.71 3.60
N CYS A 125 7.53 -6.89 2.96
CA CYS A 125 8.22 -7.18 1.70
C CYS A 125 7.63 -6.48 0.46
N GLY A 126 6.36 -6.08 0.48
CA GLY A 126 5.67 -5.43 -0.64
C GLY A 126 5.11 -6.35 -1.73
N MET A 127 5.29 -7.68 -1.64
CA MET A 127 4.76 -8.64 -2.65
C MET A 127 3.23 -8.58 -2.80
N CYS A 128 2.52 -8.29 -1.72
CA CYS A 128 1.07 -8.13 -1.73
C CYS A 128 0.58 -6.96 -2.60
N ILE A 129 1.38 -5.89 -2.71
CA ILE A 129 1.06 -4.73 -3.56
C ILE A 129 1.29 -5.07 -5.03
N GLU A 130 2.42 -5.72 -5.33
CA GLU A 130 2.76 -6.13 -6.70
C GLU A 130 1.76 -7.16 -7.25
N ALA A 131 1.30 -8.06 -6.39
CA ALA A 131 0.30 -9.06 -6.75
C ALA A 131 -1.12 -8.49 -6.91
N CYS A 132 -1.41 -7.29 -6.39
CA CYS A 132 -2.75 -6.73 -6.40
C CYS A 132 -3.15 -6.21 -7.80
N PRO A 133 -4.10 -6.85 -8.51
CA PRO A 133 -4.43 -6.48 -9.88
C PRO A 133 -5.15 -5.13 -9.98
N THR A 134 -5.88 -4.74 -8.94
CA THR A 134 -6.65 -3.48 -8.89
C THR A 134 -5.88 -2.36 -8.20
N ARG A 135 -4.65 -2.62 -7.73
CA ARG A 135 -3.85 -1.71 -6.89
C ARG A 135 -4.66 -1.15 -5.70
N ALA A 136 -5.47 -2.01 -5.09
CA ALA A 136 -6.25 -1.67 -3.91
C ALA A 136 -5.37 -1.50 -2.68
N LEU A 137 -4.40 -2.40 -2.49
CA LEU A 137 -3.48 -2.35 -1.37
C LEU A 137 -2.24 -1.54 -1.76
N THR A 138 -1.90 -0.54 -0.96
CA THR A 138 -0.64 0.21 -1.05
C THR A 138 0.03 0.25 0.32
N MET A 139 1.31 0.60 0.36
CA MET A 139 2.02 0.88 1.60
C MET A 139 2.17 2.40 1.73
N SER A 140 1.70 2.94 2.85
CA SER A 140 1.91 4.33 3.19
C SER A 140 3.30 4.52 3.78
N THR A 141 3.65 5.78 4.02
CA THR A 141 4.87 6.15 4.72
C THR A 141 4.71 6.14 6.24
N ASP A 142 3.54 5.79 6.75
CA ASP A 142 3.24 5.83 8.17
C ASP A 142 3.84 4.59 8.86
N PHE A 143 4.60 4.81 9.92
CA PHE A 143 5.18 3.75 10.75
C PHE A 143 4.87 3.94 12.24
N ASP A 144 4.51 5.15 12.66
CA ASP A 144 4.22 5.51 14.06
C ASP A 144 3.02 4.75 14.62
N GLU A 145 2.04 4.45 13.77
CA GLU A 145 0.80 3.79 14.16
C GLU A 145 0.93 2.27 14.30
N LEU A 146 2.11 1.67 14.16
CA LEU A 146 2.33 0.21 14.20
C LEU A 146 2.78 -0.30 15.59
N VAL A 147 2.31 0.34 16.66
CA VAL A 147 2.59 -0.04 18.05
C VAL A 147 1.28 -0.15 18.82
N GLY A 148 1.03 -1.31 19.43
CA GLY A 148 -0.18 -1.58 20.20
C GLY A 148 0.14 -2.25 21.54
N PRO A 149 -0.74 -2.13 22.55
CA PRO A 149 -0.51 -2.66 23.89
C PRO A 149 -0.60 -4.20 23.96
N GLY A 150 -1.26 -4.84 22.98
CA GLY A 150 -1.51 -6.28 22.96
C GLY A 150 -1.33 -6.87 21.56
N ARG A 151 -1.29 -8.20 21.48
CA ARG A 151 -1.09 -8.93 20.21
C ARG A 151 -2.29 -8.80 19.30
N GLU A 152 -3.47 -8.77 19.89
CA GLU A 152 -4.77 -8.68 19.24
C GLU A 152 -4.91 -7.33 18.52
N GLY A 153 -4.43 -6.24 19.13
CA GLY A 153 -4.43 -4.91 18.54
C GLY A 153 -3.44 -4.71 17.39
N LEU A 154 -2.61 -5.71 17.07
CA LEU A 154 -1.71 -5.71 15.90
C LEU A 154 -2.23 -6.58 14.75
N ILE A 155 -3.48 -7.05 14.86
CA ILE A 155 -4.23 -7.66 13.77
C ILE A 155 -5.20 -6.59 13.29
N TYR A 156 -4.89 -5.97 12.15
CA TYR A 156 -5.70 -4.86 11.65
C TYR A 156 -6.81 -5.43 10.81
N GLU A 157 -8.02 -4.95 11.04
CA GLU A 157 -9.18 -5.33 10.28
C GLU A 157 -9.35 -4.41 9.07
N LYS A 158 -10.42 -4.65 8.29
CA LYS A 158 -10.63 -3.95 7.03
C LYS A 158 -10.82 -2.46 7.28
N GLU A 159 -11.55 -2.13 8.33
CA GLU A 159 -11.91 -0.79 8.77
C GLU A 159 -10.68 0.04 9.15
N ASP A 160 -9.68 -0.59 9.78
CA ASP A 160 -8.41 0.05 10.17
C ASP A 160 -7.49 0.33 8.97
N LEU A 161 -7.65 -0.46 7.90
CA LEU A 161 -6.83 -0.37 6.70
C LEU A 161 -7.44 0.52 5.62
N LEU A 162 -8.75 0.75 5.65
CA LEU A 162 -9.45 1.51 4.61
C LEU A 162 -9.01 2.98 4.60
N ALA A 163 -8.68 3.47 3.42
CA ALA A 163 -8.46 4.88 3.18
C ALA A 163 -9.73 5.69 3.51
N PRO A 164 -9.56 6.92 4.02
CA PRO A 164 -10.68 7.82 4.22
C PRO A 164 -11.43 8.05 2.90
N VAL A 165 -12.72 8.35 3.01
CA VAL A 165 -13.54 8.68 1.83
C VAL A 165 -12.96 9.93 1.17
N PRO A 166 -12.70 9.93 -0.15
CA PRO A 166 -12.20 11.10 -0.85
C PRO A 166 -13.10 12.33 -0.65
N GLU A 167 -12.51 13.52 -0.63
CA GLU A 167 -13.28 14.76 -0.48
C GLU A 167 -14.33 14.90 -1.59
N GLY A 168 -15.59 15.10 -1.19
CA GLY A 168 -16.72 15.22 -2.11
C GLY A 168 -17.35 13.88 -2.54
N ALA A 169 -16.77 12.75 -2.16
CA ALA A 169 -17.31 11.43 -2.44
C ALA A 169 -18.27 10.93 -1.34
N VAL A 170 -19.04 9.88 -1.64
CA VAL A 170 -19.91 9.20 -0.67
C VAL A 170 -19.33 7.87 -0.23
N SER A 171 -19.58 7.47 1.01
CA SER A 171 -19.12 6.19 1.53
C SER A 171 -19.83 5.02 0.83
N ALA A 172 -19.12 3.92 0.57
CA ALA A 172 -19.75 2.66 0.19
C ALA A 172 -20.62 2.11 1.34
N PRO A 173 -21.72 1.39 1.07
CA PRO A 173 -22.18 0.92 -0.24
C PRO A 173 -23.03 1.95 -1.01
N HIS A 174 -22.92 1.94 -2.35
CA HIS A 174 -23.78 2.71 -3.26
C HIS A 174 -23.72 2.10 -4.67
N PRO A 175 -24.62 2.46 -5.60
CA PRO A 175 -24.56 1.92 -6.96
C PRO A 175 -23.31 2.40 -7.70
N MET A 176 -22.83 1.62 -8.68
CA MET A 176 -21.85 2.10 -9.67
C MET A 176 -22.42 3.26 -10.49
N VAL A 177 -21.53 4.05 -11.11
CA VAL A 177 -21.96 5.14 -12.00
C VAL A 177 -22.72 4.58 -13.19
N GLU A 178 -23.89 5.16 -13.48
CA GLU A 178 -24.76 4.71 -14.56
C GLU A 178 -24.05 4.73 -15.93
N GLY A 179 -24.21 3.66 -16.70
CA GLY A 179 -23.59 3.53 -18.02
C GLY A 179 -22.08 3.24 -18.03
N THR A 180 -21.49 2.94 -16.86
CA THR A 180 -20.10 2.48 -16.74
C THR A 180 -20.02 0.96 -16.52
N GLU A 181 -18.89 0.38 -16.93
CA GLU A 181 -18.50 -1.01 -16.65
C GLU A 181 -17.37 -1.02 -15.61
N ASP A 182 -17.11 -2.16 -14.97
CA ASP A 182 -16.02 -2.32 -14.00
C ASP A 182 -14.67 -1.87 -14.59
N GLY A 183 -14.46 -2.14 -15.88
CA GLY A 183 -13.30 -1.72 -16.67
C GLY A 183 -13.08 -0.20 -16.74
N ASP A 184 -14.13 0.61 -16.55
CA ASP A 184 -14.02 2.07 -16.57
C ASP A 184 -13.43 2.63 -15.28
N TYR A 185 -13.70 1.96 -14.15
CA TYR A 185 -13.11 2.28 -12.86
C TYR A 185 -11.59 2.04 -12.88
N TYR A 186 -11.15 0.89 -13.39
CA TYR A 186 -9.72 0.57 -13.51
C TYR A 186 -8.97 1.50 -14.46
N ARG A 187 -9.67 2.12 -15.42
CA ARG A 187 -9.11 3.11 -16.36
C ARG A 187 -9.15 4.54 -15.83
N GLY A 188 -9.70 4.77 -14.63
CA GLY A 188 -9.79 6.10 -14.03
C GLY A 188 -10.78 7.04 -14.72
N LYS A 189 -11.83 6.51 -15.37
CA LYS A 189 -12.86 7.35 -16.00
C LYS A 189 -13.86 7.94 -15.00
N VAL A 190 -14.03 7.29 -13.86
CA VAL A 190 -14.88 7.76 -12.77
C VAL A 190 -14.05 8.68 -11.88
N VAL A 191 -14.40 9.96 -11.86
CA VAL A 191 -13.63 11.03 -11.19
C VAL A 191 -14.27 11.50 -9.87
N GLY A 192 -15.41 10.94 -9.49
CA GLY A 192 -16.14 11.27 -8.27
C GLY A 192 -17.56 10.74 -8.25
N SER A 193 -18.25 10.91 -7.13
CA SER A 193 -19.64 10.49 -6.97
C SER A 193 -20.58 11.36 -7.79
N THR A 194 -21.55 10.73 -8.44
CA THR A 194 -22.61 11.38 -9.22
C THR A 194 -23.79 11.78 -8.34
N GLN A 195 -24.63 12.69 -8.85
CA GLN A 195 -25.84 13.10 -8.13
C GLN A 195 -26.76 11.90 -7.82
N ALA A 196 -26.90 10.97 -8.76
CA ALA A 196 -27.69 9.75 -8.57
C ALA A 196 -27.17 8.88 -7.42
N GLN A 197 -25.85 8.74 -7.28
CA GLN A 197 -25.23 8.00 -6.16
C GLN A 197 -25.47 8.72 -4.82
N ILE A 198 -25.32 10.05 -4.79
CA ILE A 198 -25.56 10.85 -3.58
C ILE A 198 -27.03 10.75 -3.16
N ASP A 199 -27.97 10.82 -4.10
CA ASP A 199 -29.41 10.70 -3.83
C ASP A 199 -29.80 9.29 -3.39
N TRP A 200 -29.13 8.26 -3.94
CA TRP A 200 -29.28 6.88 -3.47
C TRP A 200 -28.83 6.74 -2.02
N VAL A 201 -27.63 7.25 -1.67
CA VAL A 201 -27.14 7.20 -0.28
C VAL A 201 -28.05 8.01 0.65
N ARG A 202 -28.52 9.19 0.24
CA ARG A 202 -29.45 10.00 1.05
C ARG A 202 -30.78 9.30 1.32
N SER A 203 -31.31 8.54 0.36
CA SER A 203 -32.58 7.82 0.51
C SER A 203 -32.47 6.55 1.36
N HIS A 204 -31.33 5.87 1.35
CA HIS A 204 -31.13 4.61 2.08
C HIS A 204 -30.41 4.79 3.43
N ARG A 205 -29.54 5.80 3.54
CA ARG A 205 -28.68 6.10 4.69
C ARG A 205 -28.60 7.62 4.93
N PRO A 206 -29.68 8.26 5.41
CA PRO A 206 -29.73 9.71 5.58
C PRO A 206 -28.75 10.25 6.64
N GLU A 207 -28.31 9.41 7.58
CA GLU A 207 -27.37 9.77 8.65
C GLU A 207 -25.89 9.53 8.28
N ASP A 208 -25.59 9.23 7.02
CA ASP A 208 -24.21 8.97 6.61
C ASP A 208 -23.36 10.25 6.65
N PRO A 209 -22.21 10.26 7.38
CA PRO A 209 -21.39 11.47 7.54
C PRO A 209 -20.77 11.95 6.23
N SER A 210 -20.60 11.08 5.23
CA SER A 210 -20.08 11.48 3.92
C SER A 210 -21.03 12.41 3.15
N LEU A 211 -22.32 12.43 3.49
CA LEU A 211 -23.31 13.28 2.81
C LEU A 211 -23.08 14.78 3.06
N GLU A 212 -22.47 15.16 4.17
CA GLU A 212 -22.19 16.56 4.51
C GLU A 212 -21.16 17.18 3.55
N SER A 213 -20.12 16.41 3.22
CA SER A 213 -19.04 16.82 2.33
C SER A 213 -19.30 16.46 0.87
N ALA A 214 -20.29 15.61 0.57
CA ALA A 214 -20.59 15.14 -0.77
C ALA A 214 -20.82 16.26 -1.79
N ARG A 215 -20.18 16.13 -2.97
CA ARG A 215 -20.30 17.07 -4.10
C ARG A 215 -20.37 16.27 -5.40
N ALA A 216 -21.48 16.40 -6.12
CA ALA A 216 -21.68 15.68 -7.37
C ALA A 216 -20.66 16.10 -8.44
N LYS A 217 -20.06 15.11 -9.10
CA LYS A 217 -19.31 15.30 -10.35
C LYS A 217 -20.09 14.74 -11.54
N ALA A 218 -19.76 15.22 -12.72
CA ALA A 218 -20.38 14.76 -13.96
C ALA A 218 -20.05 13.27 -14.20
N ALA A 219 -21.07 12.49 -14.58
CA ALA A 219 -20.85 11.12 -15.02
C ALA A 219 -20.00 11.11 -16.31
N PRO A 220 -19.06 10.16 -16.46
CA PRO A 220 -18.33 9.99 -17.70
C PRO A 220 -19.29 9.57 -18.83
N ALA A 221 -18.91 9.83 -20.08
CA ALA A 221 -19.66 9.37 -21.24
C ALA A 221 -19.80 7.83 -21.19
N ALA A 222 -21.03 7.33 -21.36
CA ALA A 222 -21.34 5.91 -21.27
C ALA A 222 -20.41 5.08 -22.17
N SER A 223 -19.78 4.05 -21.61
CA SER A 223 -18.77 3.25 -22.31
C SER A 223 -19.37 2.24 -23.28
N GLY A 224 -20.69 2.10 -23.31
CA GLY A 224 -21.45 1.71 -24.50
C GLY A 224 -20.98 0.42 -25.17
N ARG A 225 -20.85 -0.69 -24.43
CA ARG A 225 -21.14 -2.02 -24.99
C ARG A 225 -22.29 -2.63 -24.23
N GLY A 226 -23.50 -2.22 -24.59
CA GLY A 226 -24.69 -2.98 -24.25
C GLY A 226 -24.56 -4.39 -24.84
N SER A 227 -24.11 -5.35 -24.04
CA SER A 227 -24.31 -6.76 -24.34
C SER A 227 -25.81 -6.99 -24.35
N ARG A 228 -26.40 -6.98 -25.54
CA ARG A 228 -27.71 -7.59 -25.77
C ARG A 228 -27.53 -9.09 -25.53
N HIS A 229 -27.56 -9.53 -24.28
CA HIS A 229 -27.90 -10.91 -23.95
C HIS A 229 -29.37 -11.13 -24.29
N THR A 230 -29.66 -11.21 -25.59
CA THR A 230 -30.86 -11.88 -26.06
C THR A 230 -30.63 -13.36 -25.79
N VAL A 231 -31.31 -13.88 -24.76
CA VAL A 231 -31.43 -15.32 -24.52
C VAL A 231 -32.15 -15.91 -25.73
N LYS A 232 -31.38 -16.29 -26.75
CA LYS A 232 -31.87 -17.08 -27.88
C LYS A 232 -32.00 -18.52 -27.41
N GLY A 233 -33.24 -18.93 -27.13
CA GLY A 233 -33.68 -20.30 -27.34
C GLY A 233 -33.92 -21.12 -26.07
N ALA A 234 -35.20 -21.26 -25.72
CA ALA A 234 -35.76 -22.50 -25.18
C ALA A 234 -37.26 -22.56 -25.55
N LEU A 235 -37.53 -23.00 -26.76
CA LEU A 235 -38.83 -23.51 -27.20
C LEU A 235 -38.54 -24.62 -28.21
N ARG A 236 -38.27 -25.82 -27.68
CA ARG A 236 -38.58 -27.12 -28.25
C ARG A 236 -38.75 -28.11 -27.09
#